data_AF-Q7U8P2-F1
#
_entry.id   AF-Q7U8P2-F1
#
_cell.length_a   1.000
_cell.length_b   1.000
_cell.length_c   1.000
_cell.angle_alpha   90.00
_cell.angle_beta   90.00
_cell.angle_gamma   90.00
#
_symmetry.space_group_name_H-M   'P 1'
#
loop_
_entity.id
_entity.type
_entity.pdbx_description
1 polymer ?
#
loop_
_entity_poly.entity_id
_entity_poly.type
_entity_poly.pdbx_seq_one_letter_code
_entity_poly.pdbx_strand_id
1 'polypeptide(L)'
;MRINMRIDMSSVVRTTLELPDPLFARLKARAALKQVSLKQLLQDFVEQGLDASGAAASSVRRCAHDLPKLQTPLQQQGVTFSNAGLFELLEP
;
A
#
# COMPACT_ATOMS: atom_id res chain seq x y z
N MET A 1 -15.73 -16.00 13.55
CA MET A 1 -15.10 -17.29 13.19
C MET A 1 -13.65 -17.27 13.67
N ARG A 2 -13.17 -18.32 14.37
CA ARG A 2 -11.87 -18.30 15.11
C ARG A 2 -10.71 -18.80 14.25
N ILE A 3 -9.57 -18.08 14.29
CA ILE A 3 -8.34 -18.50 13.63
C ILE A 3 -7.28 -18.81 14.69
N ASN A 4 -6.68 -20.00 14.60
CA ASN A 4 -5.58 -20.41 15.46
C ASN A 4 -4.26 -20.20 14.72
N MET A 5 -3.40 -19.32 15.24
CA MET A 5 -2.08 -19.06 14.68
C MET A 5 -0.99 -19.81 15.48
N ARG A 6 0.06 -20.28 14.80
CA ARG A 6 1.29 -20.81 15.40
C ARG A 6 2.46 -19.93 14.94
N ILE A 7 3.09 -19.22 15.87
CA ILE A 7 4.28 -18.39 15.66
C ILE A 7 5.48 -19.20 16.20
N ASP A 8 6.55 -19.34 15.42
CA ASP A 8 7.72 -20.16 15.77
C ASP A 8 8.91 -19.25 16.10
N MET A 9 9.14 -19.02 17.41
CA MET A 9 10.34 -18.44 18.00
C MET A 9 10.40 -18.90 19.47
N SER A 10 11.26 -19.89 19.74
CA SER A 10 11.72 -20.39 21.07
C SER A 10 10.69 -20.77 22.16
N SER A 11 9.40 -20.60 21.96
CA SER A 11 8.31 -21.26 22.71
C SER A 11 7.02 -21.19 21.87
N VAL A 12 6.37 -22.33 21.61
CA VAL A 12 5.13 -22.34 20.81
C VAL A 12 4.00 -21.72 21.64
N VAL A 13 3.69 -20.45 21.35
CA VAL A 13 2.51 -19.77 21.92
C VAL A 13 1.37 -19.83 20.92
N ARG A 14 0.22 -20.34 21.35
CA ARG A 14 -1.01 -20.39 20.55
C ARG A 14 -1.86 -19.17 20.86
N THR A 15 -2.03 -18.30 19.88
CA THR A 15 -2.90 -17.12 19.98
C THR A 15 -4.16 -17.35 19.14
N THR A 16 -5.32 -16.99 19.71
CA THR A 16 -6.60 -16.98 19.00
C THR A 16 -6.91 -15.53 18.66
N LEU A 17 -7.03 -15.23 17.37
CA LEU A 17 -7.35 -13.90 16.88
C LEU A 17 -8.83 -13.89 16.46
N GLU A 18 -9.63 -13.06 17.13
CA GLU A 18 -11.01 -12.78 16.73
C GLU A 18 -11.00 -11.60 15.76
N LEU A 19 -11.49 -11.83 14.54
CA LEU A 19 -11.57 -10.83 13.49
C LEU A 19 -13.02 -10.73 13.01
N PRO A 20 -13.50 -9.52 12.65
CA PRO A 20 -14.73 -9.35 11.92
C PRO A 20 -14.75 -10.19 10.63
N ASP A 21 -15.89 -10.82 10.33
CA ASP A 21 -16.08 -11.63 9.12
C ASP A 21 -15.67 -10.94 7.80
N PRO A 22 -15.92 -9.64 7.55
CA PRO A 22 -15.45 -9.00 6.32
C PRO A 22 -13.91 -8.93 6.23
N LEU A 23 -13.21 -8.78 7.36
CA LEU A 23 -11.74 -8.80 7.36
C LEU A 23 -11.23 -10.21 7.11
N PHE A 24 -11.88 -11.22 7.68
CA PHE A 24 -11.52 -12.61 7.42
C PHE A 24 -11.71 -12.99 5.95
N ALA A 25 -12.80 -12.56 5.32
CA ALA A 25 -13.04 -12.78 3.90
C ALA A 25 -11.92 -12.15 3.04
N ARG A 26 -11.53 -10.92 3.36
CA ARG A 26 -10.41 -10.23 2.68
C ARG A 26 -9.08 -10.93 2.88
N LEU A 27 -8.79 -11.42 4.09
CA LEU A 27 -7.57 -12.17 4.36
C LEU A 27 -7.53 -13.49 3.58
N LYS A 28 -8.64 -14.22 3.52
CA LYS A 28 -8.74 -15.44 2.70
C LYS A 28 -8.54 -15.16 1.22
N ALA A 29 -9.18 -14.12 0.68
CA ALA A 29 -9.01 -13.72 -0.71
C ALA A 29 -7.54 -13.38 -1.00
N ARG A 30 -6.89 -12.64 -0.11
CA ARG A 30 -5.48 -12.28 -0.27
C ARG A 30 -4.52 -13.47 -0.14
N ALA A 31 -4.85 -14.46 0.71
CA ALA A 31 -4.10 -15.71 0.81
C ALA A 31 -4.20 -16.52 -0.49
N ALA A 32 -5.41 -16.61 -1.07
CA ALA A 32 -5.65 -17.28 -2.34
C ALA A 32 -4.88 -16.60 -3.49
N LEU A 33 -4.92 -15.25 -3.57
CA LEU A 33 -4.19 -14.49 -4.59
C LEU A 33 -2.68 -14.69 -4.51
N LYS A 34 -2.13 -14.80 -3.31
CA LYS A 34 -0.70 -15.04 -3.09
C LYS A 34 -0.31 -16.52 -3.13
N GLN A 35 -1.27 -17.44 -3.28
CA GLN A 35 -1.06 -18.89 -3.21
C GLN A 35 -0.34 -19.36 -1.94
N VAL A 36 -0.55 -18.66 -0.82
CA VAL A 36 0.03 -19.00 0.50
C VAL A 36 -1.06 -19.44 1.45
N SER A 37 -0.68 -20.17 2.50
CA SER A 37 -1.61 -20.48 3.58
C SER A 37 -2.00 -19.19 4.33
N LEU A 38 -3.22 -19.15 4.85
CA LEU A 38 -3.70 -18.02 5.67
C LEU A 38 -2.79 -17.77 6.89
N LYS A 39 -2.21 -18.84 7.45
CA LYS A 39 -1.27 -18.77 8.56
C LYS A 39 0.02 -18.04 8.16
N GLN A 40 0.62 -18.40 7.03
CA GLN A 40 1.82 -17.74 6.51
C GLN A 40 1.55 -16.27 6.18
N LEU A 41 0.42 -15.99 5.50
CA LEU A 41 0.04 -14.60 5.20
C LEU A 41 -0.05 -13.74 6.46
N LEU A 42 -0.59 -14.30 7.54
CA LEU A 42 -0.78 -13.58 8.78
C LEU A 42 0.55 -13.39 9.54
N GLN A 43 1.47 -14.37 9.44
CA GLN A 43 2.85 -14.21 9.91
C GLN A 43 3.55 -13.07 9.17
N ASP A 44 3.51 -13.06 7.84
CA ASP A 44 4.13 -12.01 7.01
C ASP A 44 3.58 -10.62 7.37
N PHE A 45 2.27 -10.50 7.65
CA PHE A 45 1.70 -9.22 8.06
C PHE A 45 2.11 -8.78 9.45
N VAL A 46 2.33 -9.71 10.38
CA VAL A 46 2.85 -9.36 11.71
C VAL A 46 4.30 -8.93 11.60
N GLU A 47 5.13 -9.66 10.86
CA GLU A 47 6.53 -9.29 10.60
C GLU A 47 6.62 -7.91 9.94
N GLN A 48 5.89 -7.70 8.84
CA GLN A 48 5.81 -6.40 8.17
C GLN A 48 5.26 -5.29 9.07
N GLY A 49 4.30 -5.58 9.95
CA GLY A 49 3.75 -4.60 10.88
C GLY A 49 4.75 -4.18 11.95
N LEU A 50 5.57 -5.12 12.43
CA LEU A 50 6.64 -4.86 13.40
C LEU A 50 7.78 -4.06 12.74
N ASP A 51 8.20 -4.44 11.53
CA ASP A 51 9.25 -3.74 10.78
C ASP A 51 8.80 -2.34 10.34
N ALA A 52 7.55 -2.20 9.87
CA ALA A 52 6.99 -0.92 9.43
C ALA A 52 6.74 0.06 10.58
N SER A 53 6.58 -0.42 11.82
CA SER A 53 6.49 0.46 12.98
C SER A 53 7.78 1.28 13.20
N GLY A 54 8.93 0.83 12.66
CA GLY A 54 10.16 1.63 12.61
C GLY A 54 10.23 2.58 11.41
N ALA A 55 9.54 2.27 10.31
CA ALA A 55 9.61 3.02 9.05
C ALA A 55 8.50 4.08 8.88
N ALA A 56 7.41 4.01 9.65
CA ALA A 56 6.28 4.95 9.55
C ALA A 56 6.59 6.41 9.92
N ALA A 57 7.83 6.73 10.32
CA ALA A 57 8.30 8.10 10.52
C ALA A 57 8.85 8.77 9.24
N SER A 58 8.93 8.09 8.09
CA SER A 58 9.34 8.70 6.82
C SER A 58 8.21 8.74 5.79
N SER A 59 7.08 9.33 6.18
CA SER A 59 6.34 10.12 5.19
C SER A 59 7.28 11.26 4.76
N VAL A 60 8.10 11.01 3.73
CA VAL A 60 8.78 12.09 3.02
C VAL A 60 7.65 13.01 2.57
N ARG A 61 7.54 14.18 3.22
CA ARG A 61 6.61 15.22 2.79
C ARG A 61 6.97 15.51 1.35
N ARG A 62 6.11 15.12 0.42
CA ARG A 62 6.23 15.52 -0.97
C ARG A 62 6.02 17.03 -1.01
N CYS A 63 7.11 17.79 -0.99
CA CYS A 63 7.08 19.24 -1.04
C CYS A 63 7.24 19.66 -2.50
N ALA A 64 6.47 20.67 -2.93
CA ALA A 64 6.57 21.20 -4.30
C ALA A 64 7.99 21.71 -4.64
N HIS A 65 8.82 21.98 -3.63
CA HIS A 65 10.22 22.38 -3.81
C HIS A 65 11.13 21.25 -4.33
N ASP A 66 10.75 19.99 -4.15
CA ASP A 66 11.54 18.81 -4.56
C ASP A 66 11.30 18.44 -6.03
N LEU A 67 10.39 19.13 -6.71
CA LEU A 67 10.09 18.87 -8.11
C LEU A 67 11.22 19.45 -8.99
N PRO A 68 11.73 18.68 -9.98
CA PRO A 68 12.69 19.19 -10.93
C PRO A 68 12.08 20.38 -11.69
N LYS A 69 12.81 21.50 -11.73
CA LYS A 69 12.40 22.71 -12.45
C LYS A 69 12.94 22.69 -13.87
N LEU A 70 12.06 22.91 -14.84
CA LEU A 70 12.48 23.18 -16.22
C LEU A 70 13.10 24.58 -16.28
N GLN A 71 14.37 24.66 -16.67
CA GLN A 71 15.10 25.94 -16.81
C GLN A 71 14.90 26.57 -18.20
N THR A 72 14.38 25.81 -19.15
CA THR A 72 14.12 26.29 -20.51
C THR A 72 12.69 26.79 -20.62
N PRO A 73 12.46 27.91 -21.32
CA PRO A 73 11.10 28.29 -21.68
C PRO A 73 10.53 27.18 -22.56
N LEU A 74 9.45 26.57 -22.08
CA LEU A 74 8.68 25.64 -22.89
C LEU A 74 8.15 26.44 -24.08
N GLN A 75 8.43 26.02 -25.32
CA GLN A 75 7.84 26.66 -26.50
C GLN A 75 6.34 26.35 -26.53
N GLN A 76 5.57 27.09 -25.73
CA GLN A 76 4.13 26.99 -25.66
C GLN A 76 3.57 27.64 -26.92
N GLN A 77 3.19 26.82 -27.89
CA GLN A 77 2.59 27.24 -29.16
C GLN A 77 1.19 27.83 -28.94
N GLY A 78 1.07 29.03 -28.37
CA GLY A 78 -0.19 29.80 -28.33
C GLY A 78 -1.40 29.15 -27.62
N VAL A 79 -1.27 27.94 -27.06
CA VAL A 79 -2.37 27.24 -26.39
C VAL A 79 -2.50 27.76 -24.96
N THR A 80 -3.71 28.20 -24.62
CA THR A 80 -4.03 28.60 -23.25
C THR A 80 -4.29 27.33 -22.44
N PHE A 81 -3.29 26.86 -21.70
CA PHE A 81 -3.45 25.67 -20.87
C PHE A 81 -4.22 26.03 -19.60
N SER A 82 -5.50 25.68 -19.58
CA SER A 82 -6.35 25.68 -18.39
C SER A 82 -6.76 24.24 -18.09
N ASN A 83 -6.93 23.91 -16.81
CA ASN A 83 -7.40 22.57 -16.39
C ASN A 83 -8.72 22.19 -17.09
N ALA A 84 -9.57 23.16 -17.44
CA ALA A 84 -10.82 22.95 -18.16
C ALA A 84 -10.65 22.56 -19.64
N GLY A 85 -9.56 22.98 -20.29
CA GLY A 85 -9.30 22.74 -21.71
C GLY A 85 -8.42 21.52 -22.00
N LEU A 86 -8.01 20.76 -20.98
CA LEU A 86 -7.10 19.61 -21.14
C LEU A 86 -7.71 18.45 -21.95
N PHE A 87 -9.03 18.30 -21.93
CA PHE A 87 -9.71 17.24 -22.67
C PHE A 87 -9.64 17.44 -24.20
N GLU A 88 -9.62 18.69 -24.67
CA GLU A 88 -9.54 19.02 -26.10
C GLU A 88 -8.19 18.61 -26.73
N LEU A 89 -7.15 18.40 -25.90
CA LEU A 89 -5.82 17.99 -26.35
C LEU A 89 -5.67 16.46 -26.54
N LEU A 90 -6.67 15.67 -26.13
CA LEU A 90 -6.66 14.21 -26.22
C LEU A 90 -7.41 13.67 -27.45
N GLU A 91 -8.07 14.55 -28.19
CA GLU A 91 -8.75 14.21 -29.44
C GLU A 91 -7.78 14.40 -30.62
N PRO A 92 -7.67 13.40 -31.53
CA PRO A 92 -6.72 13.42 -32.65
C PRO A 92 -7.04 14.45 -33.74
#